data_AF-A0A956E7S4-F1
#
_entry.id   AF-A0A956E7S4-F1
#
_cell.length_a   1.000
_cell.length_b   1.000
_cell.length_c   1.000
_cell.angle_alpha   90.00
_cell.angle_beta   90.00
_cell.angle_gamma   90.00
#
_symmetry.space_group_name_H-M   'P 1'
#
loop_
_entity.id
_entity.type
_entity.pdbx_description
1 polymer ?
#
loop_
_entity_poly.entity_id
_entity_poly.type
_entity_poly.pdbx_seq_one_letter_code
_entity_poly.pdbx_strand_id
1 'polypeptide(L)'
;MEYLPDVDGIKAVVRRFGGLLAELAEELGERPLVLPNAKYFPDEFAPNARGARRLLRRMQRHAGLDDVPLELELIGESEESGGSCGSGGCGSGSCSTTDSAGELQRLVPRGDGWLLRVLAAELKYPVQLTTNLAIALGHVFLFETAEEGTSPAELEVNAEFAAVGLGFGVLLLEGSHIYSKSCGGPQVVKLTRLSLGELAIATALFASWQQKSLRGALRELSTTQTAVLKEADALLASNPRIAELLRSAPDALANGNFELEDSKPWLMRLFNRKADDQVPETLEEMEAYAARMGAAKAKQSSRRRDPKRDELRALVEEALAEEG
;
A
#
# COMPACT_ATOMS: atom_id res chain seq x y z
N MET A 1 -13.99 -10.50 4.31
CA MET A 1 -12.70 -10.12 4.91
C MET A 1 -12.65 -8.61 4.81
N GLU A 2 -12.93 -7.94 5.92
CA GLU A 2 -12.91 -6.49 6.03
C GLU A 2 -11.46 -6.08 6.29
N TYR A 3 -10.88 -5.32 5.37
CA TYR A 3 -9.46 -4.94 5.44
C TYR A 3 -9.25 -3.56 6.05
N LEU A 4 -10.30 -2.75 6.12
CA LEU A 4 -10.26 -1.50 6.87
C LEU A 4 -10.24 -1.81 8.38
N PRO A 5 -9.54 -1.00 9.19
CA PRO A 5 -9.66 -1.07 10.63
C PRO A 5 -11.10 -0.80 11.08
N ASP A 6 -11.41 -1.16 12.32
CA ASP A 6 -12.64 -0.71 12.96
C ASP A 6 -12.69 0.82 13.10
N VAL A 7 -13.83 1.34 13.56
CA VAL A 7 -14.05 2.78 13.69
C VAL A 7 -12.99 3.46 14.55
N ASP A 8 -12.54 2.81 15.63
CA ASP A 8 -11.52 3.36 16.52
C ASP A 8 -10.14 3.39 15.86
N GLY A 9 -9.79 2.36 15.10
CA GLY A 9 -8.59 2.32 14.26
C GLY A 9 -8.60 3.40 13.17
N ILE A 10 -9.73 3.61 12.50
CA ILE A 10 -9.90 4.71 11.54
C ILE A 10 -9.68 6.06 12.25
N LYS A 11 -10.31 6.29 13.40
CA LYS A 11 -10.12 7.52 14.18
C LYS A 11 -8.68 7.70 14.63
N ALA A 12 -7.98 6.62 14.99
CA ALA A 12 -6.57 6.68 15.37
C ALA A 12 -5.70 7.13 14.19
N VAL A 13 -5.92 6.60 12.98
CA VAL A 13 -5.23 7.02 11.76
C VAL A 13 -5.50 8.49 11.44
N VAL A 14 -6.77 8.92 11.47
CA VAL A 14 -7.14 10.32 11.20
C VAL A 14 -6.50 11.27 12.21
N ARG A 15 -6.54 10.94 13.51
CA ARG A 15 -5.88 11.73 14.56
C ARG A 15 -4.38 11.84 14.33
N ARG A 16 -3.70 10.72 14.07
CA ARG A 16 -2.25 10.71 13.91
C ARG A 16 -1.80 11.45 12.64
N PHE A 17 -2.49 11.25 11.53
CA PHE A 17 -2.20 12.02 10.31
C PHE A 17 -2.54 13.51 10.46
N GLY A 18 -3.64 13.84 11.15
CA GLY A 18 -3.98 15.22 11.50
C GLY A 18 -2.93 15.88 12.39
N GLY A 19 -2.41 15.16 13.38
CA GLY A 19 -1.31 15.63 14.24
C GLY A 19 -0.03 15.92 13.44
N LEU A 20 0.36 15.00 12.56
CA LEU A 20 1.49 15.20 11.65
C LEU A 20 1.32 16.48 10.80
N LEU A 21 0.12 16.73 10.26
CA LEU A 21 -0.13 17.95 9.49
C LEU A 21 -0.20 19.21 10.35
N ALA A 22 -0.71 19.11 11.58
CA ALA A 22 -0.76 20.25 12.50
C ALA A 22 0.64 20.76 12.83
N GLU A 23 1.61 19.86 12.90
CA GLU A 23 3.00 20.16 13.20
C GLU A 23 3.82 20.48 11.94
N LEU A 24 3.67 19.67 10.88
CA LEU A 24 4.62 19.65 9.75
C LEU A 24 4.01 20.00 8.39
N ALA A 25 2.79 20.56 8.32
CA ALA A 25 2.17 20.87 7.03
C ALA A 25 2.97 21.86 6.17
N GLU A 26 3.66 22.83 6.80
CA GLU A 26 4.50 23.80 6.08
C GLU A 26 5.70 23.11 5.42
N GLU A 27 6.43 22.31 6.18
CA GLU A 27 7.60 21.53 5.69
C GLU A 27 7.21 20.46 4.66
N LEU A 28 6.06 19.81 4.87
CA LEU A 28 5.54 18.87 3.90
C LEU A 28 5.14 19.58 2.60
N GLY A 29 4.62 20.81 2.65
CA GLY A 29 4.31 21.62 1.47
C GLY A 29 3.40 20.92 0.44
N GLU A 30 3.46 21.34 -0.82
CA GLU A 30 2.76 20.66 -1.91
C GLU A 30 3.56 19.45 -2.42
N ARG A 31 2.94 18.26 -2.38
CA ARG A 31 3.60 17.02 -2.84
C ARG A 31 2.80 16.32 -3.92
N PRO A 32 3.48 15.66 -4.89
CA PRO A 32 2.79 14.79 -5.81
C PRO A 32 2.39 13.48 -5.12
N LEU A 33 1.31 12.84 -5.59
CA LEU A 33 1.11 11.41 -5.32
C LEU A 33 2.07 10.63 -6.22
N VAL A 34 3.13 10.07 -5.65
CA VAL A 34 4.19 9.36 -6.37
C VAL A 34 3.70 7.97 -6.74
N LEU A 35 3.79 7.62 -8.03
CA LEU A 35 3.29 6.36 -8.57
C LEU A 35 4.45 5.50 -9.09
N PRO A 36 4.41 4.16 -8.99
CA PRO A 36 5.47 3.26 -9.46
C PRO A 36 5.46 3.08 -10.99
N ASN A 37 5.49 4.18 -11.75
CA ASN A 37 5.46 4.17 -13.21
C ASN A 37 6.47 5.13 -13.84
N ALA A 38 6.58 5.09 -15.17
CA ALA A 38 7.57 5.86 -15.93
C ALA A 38 7.45 7.39 -15.77
N LYS A 39 6.30 7.91 -15.31
CA LYS A 39 6.16 9.34 -15.03
C LYS A 39 7.05 9.78 -13.86
N TYR A 40 7.11 8.98 -12.80
CA TYR A 40 7.90 9.30 -11.60
C TYR A 40 9.25 8.58 -11.57
N PHE A 41 9.35 7.44 -12.26
CA PHE A 41 10.53 6.59 -12.35
C PHE A 41 10.80 6.21 -13.82
N PRO A 42 11.26 7.16 -14.66
CA PRO A 42 11.51 6.90 -16.09
C PRO A 42 12.72 6.02 -16.39
N ASP A 43 13.59 5.78 -15.40
CA ASP A 43 14.78 4.96 -15.61
C ASP A 43 14.39 3.49 -15.64
N GLU A 44 15.04 2.71 -16.51
CA GLU A 44 14.99 1.26 -16.41
C GLU A 44 15.52 0.80 -15.04
N PHE A 45 14.80 -0.13 -14.42
CA PHE A 45 15.20 -0.67 -13.13
C PHE A 45 16.49 -1.48 -13.27
N ALA A 46 17.53 -1.03 -12.57
CA ALA A 46 18.84 -1.69 -12.55
C ALA A 46 19.09 -2.27 -11.14
N PRO A 47 19.14 -3.61 -10.98
CA PRO A 47 19.29 -4.27 -9.67
C PRO A 47 20.76 -4.24 -9.18
N ASN A 48 21.35 -3.06 -9.12
CA ASN A 48 22.74 -2.83 -8.69
C ASN A 48 22.86 -1.54 -7.87
N ALA A 49 24.01 -1.34 -7.22
CA ALA A 49 24.27 -0.18 -6.36
C ALA A 49 24.01 1.16 -7.07
N ARG A 50 24.39 1.26 -8.35
CA ARG A 50 24.21 2.48 -9.14
C ARG A 50 22.74 2.76 -9.39
N GLY A 51 21.95 1.73 -9.70
CA GLY A 51 20.49 1.82 -9.85
C GLY A 51 19.81 2.26 -8.56
N ALA A 52 20.15 1.61 -7.44
CA ALA A 52 19.61 1.96 -6.12
C ALA A 52 19.91 3.42 -5.71
N ARG A 53 21.14 3.90 -5.94
CA ARG A 53 21.51 5.30 -5.69
C ARG A 53 20.72 6.29 -6.55
N ARG A 54 20.50 5.98 -7.83
CA ARG A 54 19.69 6.83 -8.71
C ARG A 54 18.23 6.86 -8.25
N LEU A 55 17.69 5.70 -7.89
CA LEU A 55 16.34 5.58 -7.35
C LEU A 55 16.18 6.39 -6.06
N LEU A 56 17.10 6.23 -5.10
CA LEU A 56 17.10 6.99 -3.84
C LEU A 56 17.12 8.49 -4.10
N ARG A 57 18.07 9.00 -4.90
CA ARG A 57 18.13 10.44 -5.23
C ARG A 57 16.85 10.94 -5.88
N ARG A 58 16.15 10.11 -6.66
CA ARG A 58 14.89 10.50 -7.30
C ARG A 58 13.74 10.54 -6.29
N MET A 59 13.67 9.57 -5.39
CA MET A 59 12.70 9.60 -4.31
C MET A 59 12.96 10.79 -3.38
N GLN A 60 14.22 11.08 -3.04
CA GLN A 60 14.62 12.26 -2.28
C GLN A 60 14.12 13.57 -2.91
N ARG A 61 14.27 13.73 -4.24
CA ARG A 61 13.68 14.87 -4.98
C ARG A 61 12.17 14.96 -4.86
N HIS A 62 11.47 13.83 -5.02
CA HIS A 62 10.01 13.80 -4.91
C HIS A 62 9.54 14.19 -3.50
N ALA A 63 10.34 13.84 -2.48
CA ALA A 63 10.14 14.24 -1.09
C ALA A 63 10.58 15.68 -0.79
N GLY A 64 11.28 16.36 -1.70
CA GLY A 64 11.85 17.68 -1.47
C GLY A 64 12.97 17.71 -0.43
N LEU A 65 13.74 16.62 -0.32
CA LEU A 65 14.84 16.46 0.63
C LEU A 65 16.21 16.57 -0.06
N ASP A 66 16.29 17.31 -1.18
CA ASP A 66 17.49 17.35 -2.05
C ASP A 66 18.73 17.97 -1.40
N ASP A 67 18.50 18.81 -0.40
CA ASP A 67 19.49 19.50 0.42
C ASP A 67 20.00 18.65 1.59
N VAL A 68 19.26 17.61 1.99
CA VAL A 68 19.69 16.69 3.06
C VAL A 68 20.73 15.71 2.54
N PRO A 69 21.97 15.68 3.07
CA PRO A 69 22.98 14.74 2.61
C PRO A 69 22.58 13.29 2.94
N LEU A 70 22.35 12.47 1.93
CA LEU A 70 21.94 11.07 2.09
C LEU A 70 22.75 10.14 1.19
N GLU A 71 23.55 9.29 1.80
CA GLU A 71 24.38 8.28 1.11
C GLU A 71 23.74 6.90 1.19
N LEU A 72 24.01 6.05 0.19
CA LEU A 72 23.56 4.65 0.17
C LEU A 72 24.75 3.69 0.21
N GLU A 73 24.74 2.83 1.22
CA GLU A 73 25.64 1.69 1.41
C GLU A 73 24.89 0.38 1.17
N LEU A 74 25.48 -0.52 0.39
CA LEU A 74 24.95 -1.87 0.24
C LEU A 74 25.56 -2.80 1.29
N ILE A 75 24.71 -3.57 1.95
CA ILE A 75 25.11 -4.54 2.97
C ILE A 75 24.84 -5.96 2.46
N GLY A 76 25.79 -6.87 2.69
CA GLY A 76 25.74 -8.27 2.24
C GLY A 76 26.72 -8.56 1.11
N GLU A 77 26.91 -9.85 0.80
CA GLU A 77 27.85 -10.33 -0.21
C GLU A 77 27.47 -9.80 -1.60
N SER A 78 28.11 -8.69 -1.95
CA SER A 78 28.19 -8.20 -3.31
C SER A 78 29.44 -8.81 -3.94
N GLU A 79 29.45 -10.14 -4.06
CA GLU A 79 30.50 -10.81 -4.79
C GLU A 79 30.10 -10.96 -6.26
N GLU A 80 30.54 -10.01 -7.07
CA GLU A 80 31.15 -10.34 -8.36
C GLU A 80 32.42 -11.20 -8.10
N SER A 81 32.25 -12.41 -7.55
CA SER A 81 33.32 -13.41 -7.51
C SER A 81 33.28 -14.18 -8.80
N GLY A 82 34.17 -13.77 -9.71
CA GLY A 82 34.50 -14.57 -10.88
C GLY A 82 34.98 -15.96 -10.47
N GLY A 83 34.44 -16.97 -11.17
CA GLY A 83 35.10 -18.26 -11.37
C GLY A 83 35.12 -19.21 -10.16
N SER A 84 34.13 -20.09 -10.08
CA SER A 84 34.39 -21.45 -9.58
C SER A 84 33.45 -22.47 -10.22
N CYS A 85 33.98 -23.23 -11.18
CA CYS A 85 33.41 -24.51 -11.58
C CYS A 85 33.52 -25.47 -10.39
N GLY A 86 32.41 -25.69 -9.68
CA GLY A 86 32.30 -26.67 -8.61
C GLY A 86 31.03 -27.49 -8.77
N SER A 87 31.17 -28.68 -9.33
CA SER A 87 30.12 -29.68 -9.47
C SER A 87 29.61 -30.16 -8.10
N GLY A 88 28.29 -30.25 -7.98
CA GLY A 88 27.62 -31.24 -7.13
C GLY A 88 27.36 -30.83 -5.68
N GLY A 89 26.08 -30.72 -5.34
CA GLY A 89 25.61 -30.68 -3.96
C GLY A 89 24.25 -30.00 -3.85
N CYS A 90 23.18 -30.78 -3.73
CA CYS A 90 21.87 -30.30 -3.27
C CYS A 90 22.02 -29.72 -1.86
N GLY A 91 22.28 -28.41 -1.78
CA GLY A 91 22.24 -27.63 -0.55
C GLY A 91 20.87 -26.99 -0.41
N SER A 92 20.02 -27.62 0.40
CA SER A 92 18.83 -27.00 1.01
C SER A 92 19.28 -25.80 1.86
N GLY A 93 19.35 -24.61 1.25
CA GLY A 93 19.86 -23.41 1.90
C GLY A 93 19.45 -22.13 1.17
N SER A 94 18.14 -21.88 1.02
CA SER A 94 17.61 -20.54 0.71
C SER A 94 16.16 -20.40 1.18
N CYS A 95 15.84 -20.98 2.33
CA CYS A 95 14.58 -20.76 3.04
C CYS A 95 14.88 -20.27 4.47
N SER A 96 15.72 -19.26 4.59
CA SER A 96 15.68 -18.38 5.76
C SER A 96 14.90 -17.14 5.33
N THR A 97 13.69 -17.00 5.88
CA THR A 97 13.15 -15.66 6.14
C THR A 97 14.23 -14.90 6.91
N THR A 98 14.41 -13.64 6.59
CA THR A 98 15.54 -12.81 7.00
C THR A 98 15.46 -12.40 8.48
N ASP A 99 15.05 -13.31 9.37
CA ASP A 99 14.79 -13.07 10.79
C ASP A 99 16.07 -13.16 11.66
N SER A 100 17.27 -13.21 11.06
CA SER A 100 18.53 -13.33 11.82
C SER A 100 19.71 -12.53 11.27
N ALA A 101 19.46 -11.56 10.39
CA ALA A 101 20.38 -10.43 10.31
C ALA A 101 20.09 -9.58 11.55
N GLY A 102 20.99 -9.58 12.53
CA GLY A 102 20.85 -8.74 13.73
C GLY A 102 20.37 -7.34 13.32
N GLU A 103 19.34 -6.84 14.02
CA GLU A 103 18.54 -5.66 13.69
C GLU A 103 19.35 -4.65 12.88
N LEU A 104 19.24 -4.74 11.54
CA LEU A 104 20.06 -3.90 10.67
C LEU A 104 19.61 -2.48 10.92
N GLN A 105 20.46 -1.68 11.56
CA GLN A 105 20.24 -0.25 11.68
C GLN A 105 20.29 0.35 10.26
N ARG A 106 19.11 0.51 9.67
CA ARG A 106 18.93 0.91 8.26
C ARG A 106 19.40 2.34 8.02
N LEU A 107 19.19 3.23 8.99
CA LEU A 107 19.56 4.63 8.89
C LEU A 107 20.56 4.97 10.01
N VAL A 108 21.73 5.46 9.63
CA VAL A 108 22.81 5.81 10.56
C VAL A 108 23.19 7.28 10.37
N PRO A 109 23.20 8.10 11.44
CA PRO A 109 23.71 9.47 11.37
C PRO A 109 25.18 9.50 10.93
N ARG A 110 25.54 10.39 10.01
CA ARG A 110 26.89 10.54 9.48
C ARG A 110 27.21 12.01 9.23
N GLY A 111 27.87 12.64 10.19
CA GLY A 111 28.24 14.06 10.09
C GLY A 111 27.00 14.93 10.07
N ASP A 112 26.83 15.69 8.99
CA ASP A 112 25.69 16.57 8.69
C ASP A 112 24.59 15.87 7.86
N GLY A 113 24.65 14.55 7.73
CA GLY A 113 23.63 13.80 7.00
C GLY A 113 23.51 12.36 7.44
N TRP A 114 23.13 11.51 6.49
CA TRP A 114 22.66 10.15 6.77
C TRP A 114 23.30 9.12 5.86
N LEU A 115 23.54 7.94 6.43
CA LEU A 115 23.91 6.74 5.70
C LEU A 115 22.73 5.76 5.73
N LEU A 116 22.17 5.49 4.55
CA LEU A 116 21.12 4.51 4.34
C LEU A 116 21.73 3.17 3.90
N ARG A 117 21.56 2.16 4.72
CA ARG A 117 21.98 0.78 4.47
C ARG A 117 20.89 0.00 3.79
N VAL A 118 21.20 -0.59 2.64
CA VAL A 118 20.28 -1.42 1.85
C VAL A 118 20.87 -2.81 1.69
N LEU A 119 20.11 -3.85 1.99
CA LEU A 119 20.59 -5.22 1.76
C LEU A 119 20.70 -5.47 0.25
N ALA A 120 21.80 -6.08 -0.19
CA ALA A 120 22.01 -6.42 -1.59
C ALA A 120 20.89 -7.32 -2.17
N ALA A 121 20.28 -8.15 -1.32
CA ALA A 121 19.14 -8.98 -1.70
C ALA A 121 17.89 -8.17 -2.11
N GLU A 122 17.67 -6.98 -1.52
CA GLU A 122 16.52 -6.11 -1.84
C GLU A 122 16.57 -5.59 -3.28
N LEU A 123 17.76 -5.55 -3.90
CA LEU A 123 17.94 -5.06 -5.27
C LEU A 123 17.19 -5.90 -6.32
N LYS A 124 16.87 -7.16 -6.00
CA LYS A 124 16.10 -8.04 -6.89
C LYS A 124 14.58 -7.82 -6.79
N TYR A 125 14.13 -7.05 -5.81
CA TYR A 125 12.71 -6.88 -5.47
C TYR A 125 12.33 -5.40 -5.45
N PRO A 126 11.96 -4.81 -6.61
CA PRO A 126 11.68 -3.39 -6.74
C PRO A 126 10.69 -2.84 -5.70
N VAL A 127 9.60 -3.57 -5.44
CA VAL A 127 8.58 -3.18 -4.45
C VAL A 127 9.16 -3.12 -3.04
N GLN A 128 9.97 -4.11 -2.66
CA GLN A 128 10.61 -4.12 -1.35
C GLN A 128 11.60 -2.98 -1.21
N LEU A 129 12.44 -2.77 -2.22
CA LEU A 129 13.40 -1.68 -2.25
C LEU A 129 12.70 -0.33 -2.13
N THR A 130 11.73 -0.02 -3.00
CA THR A 130 11.04 1.28 -2.97
C THR A 130 10.26 1.51 -1.68
N THR A 131 9.63 0.47 -1.11
CA THR A 131 8.95 0.58 0.18
C THR A 131 9.94 0.96 1.28
N ASN A 132 11.04 0.23 1.40
CA ASN A 132 12.04 0.50 2.45
C ASN A 132 12.71 1.86 2.28
N LEU A 133 12.97 2.30 1.03
CA LEU A 133 13.49 3.64 0.76
C LEU A 133 12.46 4.73 1.14
N ALA A 134 11.17 4.52 0.87
CA ALA A 134 10.12 5.46 1.25
C ALA A 134 10.01 5.61 2.79
N ILE A 135 10.05 4.49 3.51
CA ILE A 135 10.05 4.50 4.99
C ILE A 135 11.29 5.23 5.52
N ALA A 136 12.47 4.93 4.96
CA ALA A 136 13.71 5.60 5.36
C ALA A 136 13.67 7.13 5.12
N LEU A 137 13.09 7.58 4.00
CA LEU A 137 12.90 9.01 3.74
C LEU A 137 11.88 9.64 4.69
N GLY A 138 10.84 8.91 5.11
CA GLY A 138 9.93 9.33 6.17
C GLY A 138 10.65 9.54 7.50
N HIS A 139 11.57 8.64 7.87
CA HIS A 139 12.43 8.82 9.03
C HIS A 139 13.35 10.03 8.90
N VAL A 140 14.06 10.15 7.78
CA VAL A 140 14.96 11.30 7.54
C VAL A 140 14.19 12.61 7.68
N PHE A 141 13.04 12.74 7.01
CA PHE A 141 12.20 13.93 7.11
C PHE A 141 11.83 14.25 8.57
N LEU A 142 11.39 13.25 9.33
CA LEU A 142 11.03 13.46 10.74
C LEU A 142 12.23 13.85 11.60
N PHE A 143 13.41 13.25 11.41
CA PHE A 143 14.60 13.62 12.17
C PHE A 143 15.11 15.04 11.83
N GLU A 144 14.99 15.47 10.57
CA GLU A 144 15.42 16.81 10.13
C GLU A 144 14.44 17.92 10.54
N THR A 145 13.17 17.58 10.79
CA THR A 145 12.11 18.56 11.12
C THR A 145 11.65 18.52 12.57
N ALA A 146 12.00 17.48 13.31
CA ALA A 146 11.58 17.35 14.71
C ALA A 146 12.17 18.43 15.61
N GLU A 147 11.34 18.88 16.55
CA GLU A 147 11.81 19.72 17.66
C GLU A 147 12.88 19.02 18.52
N GLU A 148 13.75 19.81 19.13
CA GLU A 148 14.77 19.29 20.03
C GLU A 148 14.11 18.57 21.23
N GLY A 149 14.43 17.29 21.40
CA GLY A 149 13.90 16.46 22.49
C GLY A 149 12.76 15.52 22.10
N THR A 150 12.25 15.57 20.86
CA THR A 150 11.30 14.57 20.37
C THR A 150 11.90 13.17 20.45
N SER A 151 11.15 12.23 21.03
CA SER A 151 11.70 10.90 21.30
C SER A 151 11.87 10.08 20.00
N PRO A 152 12.94 9.28 19.85
CA PRO A 152 13.12 8.44 18.66
C PRO A 152 11.96 7.46 18.42
N ALA A 153 11.35 6.96 19.49
CA ALA A 153 10.19 6.06 19.40
C ALA A 153 8.96 6.74 18.79
N GLU A 154 8.76 8.03 19.08
CA GLU A 154 7.68 8.82 18.49
C GLU A 154 7.91 9.05 16.99
N LEU A 155 9.13 9.40 16.60
CA LEU A 155 9.51 9.55 15.20
C LEU A 155 9.33 8.23 14.43
N GLU A 156 9.70 7.10 15.05
CA GLU A 156 9.55 5.78 14.46
C GLU A 156 8.10 5.40 14.18
N VAL A 157 7.20 5.73 15.10
CA VAL A 157 5.76 5.47 14.94
C VAL A 157 5.15 6.34 13.84
N ASN A 158 5.70 7.53 13.59
CA ASN A 158 5.18 8.47 12.60
C ASN A 158 5.86 8.35 11.22
N ALA A 159 6.96 7.60 11.08
CA ALA A 159 7.75 7.56 9.84
C ALA A 159 6.95 7.14 8.60
N GLU A 160 6.02 6.19 8.72
CA GLU A 160 5.17 5.77 7.61
C GLU A 160 4.10 6.82 7.28
N PHE A 161 3.55 7.53 8.27
CA PHE A 161 2.66 8.66 8.03
C PHE A 161 3.39 9.82 7.35
N ALA A 162 4.63 10.10 7.78
CA ALA A 162 5.50 11.08 7.13
C ALA A 162 5.79 10.67 5.68
N ALA A 163 6.14 9.42 5.42
CA ALA A 163 6.35 8.91 4.07
C ALA A 163 5.08 9.02 3.19
N VAL A 164 3.88 8.82 3.76
CA VAL A 164 2.62 9.11 3.07
C VAL A 164 2.49 10.61 2.78
N GLY A 165 2.79 11.48 3.76
CA GLY A 165 2.83 12.94 3.62
C GLY A 165 3.79 13.43 2.53
N LEU A 166 4.92 12.73 2.34
CA LEU A 166 5.88 12.95 1.26
C LEU A 166 5.41 12.41 -0.11
N GLY A 167 4.21 11.83 -0.16
CA GLY A 167 3.57 11.35 -1.39
C GLY A 167 3.82 9.89 -1.73
N PHE A 168 4.46 9.10 -0.86
CA PHE A 168 4.84 7.71 -1.14
C PHE A 168 3.79 6.66 -0.74
N GLY A 169 2.57 7.06 -0.38
CA GLY A 169 1.53 6.13 0.11
C GLY A 169 1.25 4.95 -0.82
N VAL A 170 1.31 5.14 -2.15
CA VAL A 170 1.13 4.05 -3.13
C VAL A 170 2.25 3.03 -3.08
N LEU A 171 3.49 3.46 -2.86
CA LEU A 171 4.65 2.57 -2.73
C LEU A 171 4.53 1.74 -1.44
N LEU A 172 4.12 2.36 -0.34
CA LEU A 172 3.89 1.68 0.94
C LEU A 172 2.74 0.67 0.84
N LEU A 173 1.65 1.02 0.15
CA LEU A 173 0.53 0.10 -0.08
C LEU A 173 0.98 -1.18 -0.79
N GLU A 174 1.80 -1.08 -1.84
CA GLU A 174 2.36 -2.26 -2.51
C GLU A 174 3.20 -3.12 -1.54
N GLY A 175 4.02 -2.48 -0.70
CA GLY A 175 4.85 -3.17 0.30
C GLY A 175 4.10 -3.75 1.52
N SER A 176 2.86 -3.30 1.77
CA SER A 176 2.08 -3.70 2.94
C SER A 176 1.44 -5.09 2.83
N HIS A 177 1.38 -5.65 1.62
CA HIS A 177 0.77 -6.96 1.37
C HIS A 177 1.37 -7.61 0.11
N ILE A 178 2.55 -8.23 0.27
CA ILE A 178 3.26 -8.89 -0.83
C ILE A 178 2.97 -10.39 -0.78
N TYR A 179 2.29 -10.90 -1.80
CA TYR A 179 2.06 -12.34 -1.95
C TYR A 179 3.30 -13.03 -2.52
N SER A 180 3.79 -14.04 -1.81
CA SER A 180 4.89 -14.88 -2.25
C SER A 180 4.51 -16.36 -2.18
N LYS A 181 5.02 -17.15 -3.13
CA LYS A 181 4.87 -18.61 -3.11
C LYS A 181 6.17 -19.21 -2.59
N SER A 182 6.07 -20.05 -1.56
CA SER A 182 7.18 -20.84 -1.04
C SER A 182 6.83 -22.33 -1.10
N CYS A 183 7.80 -23.21 -0.86
CA CYS A 183 7.55 -24.66 -0.77
C CYS A 183 6.58 -25.03 0.37
N GLY A 184 6.38 -24.13 1.35
CA GLY A 184 5.37 -24.26 2.42
C GLY A 184 3.99 -23.69 2.07
N GLY A 185 3.79 -23.27 0.82
CA GLY A 185 2.54 -22.68 0.35
C GLY A 185 2.57 -21.15 0.27
N PRO A 186 1.39 -20.54 0.08
CA PRO A 186 1.21 -19.09 0.05
C PRO A 186 1.68 -18.41 1.33
N GLN A 187 2.48 -17.36 1.21
CA GLN A 187 2.93 -16.53 2.32
C GLN A 187 2.72 -15.05 1.98
N VAL A 188 2.28 -14.28 2.97
CA VAL A 188 2.15 -12.82 2.84
C VAL A 188 3.29 -12.18 3.60
N VAL A 189 4.16 -11.47 2.87
CA VAL A 189 5.21 -10.65 3.46
C VAL A 189 4.66 -9.23 3.65
N LYS A 190 4.86 -8.69 4.86
CA LYS A 190 4.51 -7.32 5.21
C LYS A 190 5.79 -6.55 5.53
N LEU A 191 6.04 -5.48 4.80
CA LEU A 191 7.22 -4.63 4.99
C LEU A 191 6.93 -3.39 5.85
N THR A 192 5.65 -3.09 6.07
CA THR A 192 5.19 -1.89 6.76
C THR A 192 4.73 -2.22 8.18
N ARG A 193 4.85 -1.26 9.09
CA ARG A 193 4.28 -1.33 10.45
C ARG A 193 2.78 -1.11 10.40
N LEU A 194 2.33 -0.07 9.70
CA LEU A 194 0.92 0.15 9.43
C LEU A 194 0.36 -1.00 8.60
N SER A 195 -0.85 -1.42 8.95
CA SER A 195 -1.63 -2.37 8.17
C SER A 195 -2.02 -1.81 6.80
N LEU A 196 -2.41 -2.70 5.89
CA LEU A 196 -2.93 -2.32 4.56
C LEU A 196 -4.09 -1.31 4.67
N GLY A 197 -5.00 -1.53 5.62
CA GLY A 197 -6.15 -0.64 5.87
C GLY A 197 -5.73 0.73 6.38
N GLU A 198 -4.82 0.79 7.35
CA GLU A 198 -4.29 2.06 7.88
C GLU A 198 -3.56 2.87 6.80
N LEU A 199 -2.73 2.22 5.98
CA LEU A 199 -2.05 2.88 4.85
C LEU A 199 -3.03 3.35 3.77
N ALA A 200 -4.09 2.60 3.51
CA ALA A 200 -5.12 3.00 2.55
C ALA A 200 -5.85 4.28 3.01
N ILE A 201 -6.20 4.34 4.30
CA ILE A 201 -6.82 5.54 4.90
C ILE A 201 -5.84 6.71 4.88
N ALA A 202 -4.59 6.52 5.33
CA ALA A 202 -3.57 7.56 5.30
C ALA A 202 -3.34 8.11 3.89
N THR A 203 -3.24 7.22 2.89
CA THR A 203 -3.05 7.60 1.48
C THR A 203 -4.25 8.38 0.93
N ALA A 204 -5.47 8.00 1.32
CA ALA A 204 -6.69 8.72 0.95
C ALA A 204 -6.77 10.10 1.64
N LEU A 205 -6.35 10.21 2.91
CA LEU A 205 -6.26 11.48 3.64
C LEU A 205 -5.26 12.42 2.96
N PHE A 206 -4.08 11.92 2.61
CA PHE A 206 -3.08 12.67 1.83
C PHE A 206 -3.65 13.16 0.50
N ALA A 207 -4.28 12.28 -0.28
CA ALA A 207 -4.85 12.66 -1.57
C ALA A 207 -5.94 13.72 -1.41
N SER A 208 -6.75 13.64 -0.35
CA SER A 208 -7.76 14.64 -0.02
C SER A 208 -7.14 15.99 0.36
N TRP A 209 -6.17 15.99 1.28
CA TRP A 209 -5.43 17.18 1.73
C TRP A 209 -4.76 17.90 0.55
N GLN A 210 -4.05 17.16 -0.29
CA GLN A 210 -3.31 17.66 -1.46
C GLN A 210 -4.17 17.83 -2.72
N GLN A 211 -5.48 17.55 -2.62
CA GLN A 211 -6.45 17.62 -3.73
C GLN A 211 -6.00 16.82 -4.97
N LYS A 212 -5.42 15.64 -4.76
CA LYS A 212 -4.93 14.73 -5.82
C LYS A 212 -5.96 13.65 -6.12
N SER A 213 -5.99 13.20 -7.38
CA SER A 213 -6.82 12.08 -7.79
C SER A 213 -6.14 10.74 -7.53
N LEU A 214 -6.84 9.81 -6.88
CA LEU A 214 -6.38 8.43 -6.70
C LEU A 214 -6.51 7.56 -7.97
N ARG A 215 -7.07 8.08 -9.08
CA ARG A 215 -7.25 7.30 -10.32
C ARG A 215 -5.96 6.73 -10.90
N GLY A 216 -4.83 7.41 -10.69
CA GLY A 216 -3.52 6.91 -11.09
C GLY A 216 -3.11 5.73 -10.20
N ALA A 217 -3.14 5.92 -8.88
CA ALA A 217 -2.83 4.88 -7.90
C ALA A 217 -3.63 3.59 -8.13
N LEU A 218 -4.94 3.69 -8.33
CA LEU A 218 -5.83 2.54 -8.54
C LEU A 218 -5.54 1.73 -9.82
N ARG A 219 -4.71 2.24 -10.74
CA ARG A 219 -4.26 1.49 -11.93
C ARG A 219 -2.93 0.78 -11.73
N GLU A 220 -2.11 1.30 -10.82
CA GLU A 220 -0.78 0.77 -10.53
C GLU A 220 -0.80 -0.26 -9.40
N LEU A 221 -1.77 -0.15 -8.49
CA LEU A 221 -1.89 -1.04 -7.34
C LEU A 221 -2.38 -2.44 -7.73
N SER A 222 -1.90 -3.44 -7.00
CA SER A 222 -2.41 -4.80 -7.14
C SER A 222 -3.87 -4.91 -6.63
N THR A 223 -4.54 -6.03 -6.93
CA THR A 223 -5.99 -6.21 -6.73
C THR A 223 -6.44 -5.95 -5.29
N THR A 224 -5.72 -6.49 -4.31
CA THR A 224 -6.08 -6.36 -2.89
C THR A 224 -5.95 -4.91 -2.46
N GLN A 225 -4.80 -4.30 -2.69
CA GLN A 225 -4.49 -2.90 -2.39
C GLN A 225 -5.50 -1.94 -3.05
N THR A 226 -5.84 -2.20 -4.31
CA THR A 226 -6.84 -1.43 -5.07
C THR A 226 -8.21 -1.48 -4.41
N ALA A 227 -8.64 -2.65 -3.92
CA ALA A 227 -9.93 -2.80 -3.26
C ALA A 227 -9.97 -1.98 -1.95
N VAL A 228 -8.96 -2.12 -1.11
CA VAL A 228 -8.90 -1.42 0.19
C VAL A 228 -8.77 0.09 0.01
N LEU A 229 -7.98 0.57 -0.96
CA LEU A 229 -7.86 2.00 -1.24
C LEU A 229 -9.18 2.60 -1.77
N LYS A 230 -9.96 1.86 -2.55
CA LYS A 230 -11.31 2.31 -2.97
C LYS A 230 -12.27 2.43 -1.79
N GLU A 231 -12.20 1.51 -0.85
CA GLU A 231 -13.04 1.56 0.36
C GLU A 231 -12.64 2.77 1.23
N ALA A 232 -11.33 3.01 1.42
CA ALA A 232 -10.84 4.19 2.13
C ALA A 232 -11.23 5.52 1.44
N ASP A 233 -11.13 5.60 0.12
CA ASP A 233 -11.57 6.77 -0.67
C ASP A 233 -13.07 7.02 -0.51
N ALA A 234 -13.88 5.96 -0.58
CA ALA A 234 -15.34 6.04 -0.40
C ALA A 234 -15.74 6.48 1.02
N LEU A 235 -15.00 6.01 2.04
CA LEU A 235 -15.16 6.43 3.43
C LEU A 235 -14.92 7.95 3.57
N LEU A 236 -13.81 8.48 3.04
CA LEU A 236 -13.52 9.92 3.10
C LEU A 236 -14.49 10.75 2.26
N ALA A 237 -14.91 10.26 1.10
CA ALA A 237 -15.94 10.92 0.29
C ALA A 237 -17.29 11.02 1.03
N SER A 238 -17.57 10.08 1.95
CA SER A 238 -18.76 10.12 2.81
C SER A 238 -18.58 11.01 4.04
N ASN A 239 -17.35 11.40 4.37
CA ASN A 239 -16.99 12.22 5.53
C ASN A 239 -16.27 13.52 5.10
N PRO A 240 -16.92 14.40 4.30
CA PRO A 240 -16.27 15.58 3.73
C PRO A 240 -15.74 16.56 4.77
N ARG A 241 -16.29 16.55 5.99
CA ARG A 241 -15.80 17.38 7.10
C ARG A 241 -14.36 17.06 7.49
N ILE A 242 -13.93 15.80 7.38
CA ILE A 242 -12.53 15.41 7.65
C ILE A 242 -11.61 16.06 6.61
N ALA A 243 -11.99 16.02 5.33
CA ALA A 243 -11.24 16.66 4.24
C ALA A 243 -11.16 18.18 4.37
N GLU A 244 -12.20 18.81 4.91
CA GLU A 244 -12.20 20.23 5.24
C GLU A 244 -11.23 20.53 6.39
N LEU A 245 -11.35 19.79 7.51
CA LEU A 245 -10.52 19.98 8.70
C LEU A 245 -9.04 19.71 8.43
N LEU A 246 -8.69 18.71 7.61
CA LEU A 246 -7.30 18.45 7.20
C LEU A 246 -6.61 19.69 6.60
N ARG A 247 -7.38 20.58 5.96
CA ARG A 247 -6.84 21.77 5.29
C ARG A 247 -6.95 23.03 6.14
N SER A 248 -7.97 23.15 6.97
CA SER A 248 -8.27 24.39 7.72
C SER A 248 -7.91 24.32 9.20
N ALA A 249 -7.94 23.14 9.82
CA ALA A 249 -7.74 22.94 11.26
C ALA A 249 -7.27 21.49 11.54
N PRO A 250 -6.06 21.09 11.10
CA PRO A 250 -5.54 19.74 11.32
C PRO A 250 -5.36 19.40 12.82
N ASP A 251 -5.15 20.41 13.67
CA ASP A 251 -5.13 20.33 15.13
C ASP A 251 -6.47 19.83 15.70
N ALA A 252 -7.60 20.23 15.10
CA ALA A 252 -8.91 19.70 15.50
C ALA A 252 -9.00 18.18 15.24
N LEU A 253 -8.43 17.70 14.13
CA LEU A 253 -8.36 16.25 13.87
C LEU A 253 -7.44 15.54 14.84
N ALA A 254 -6.26 16.11 15.13
CA ALA A 254 -5.31 15.56 16.09
C ALA A 254 -5.95 15.33 17.47
N ASN A 255 -6.74 16.31 17.91
CA ASN A 255 -7.48 16.27 19.18
C ASN A 255 -8.73 15.37 19.15
N GLY A 256 -9.07 14.78 18.02
CA GLY A 256 -10.26 13.93 17.87
C GLY A 256 -11.58 14.69 17.77
N ASN A 257 -11.55 15.98 17.45
CA ASN A 257 -12.73 16.83 17.32
C ASN A 257 -13.40 16.65 15.93
N PHE A 258 -13.77 15.41 15.62
CA PHE A 258 -14.52 15.04 14.42
C PHE A 258 -15.38 13.81 14.70
N GLU A 259 -16.44 13.69 13.91
CA GLU A 259 -17.29 12.49 13.90
C GLU A 259 -17.05 11.71 12.62
N LEU A 260 -17.13 10.39 12.72
CA LEU A 260 -17.19 9.51 11.57
C LEU A 260 -18.64 9.08 11.42
N GLU A 261 -19.25 9.45 10.29
CA GLU A 261 -20.50 8.83 9.87
C GLU A 261 -20.18 7.42 9.37
N ASP A 262 -21.05 6.46 9.72
CA ASP A 262 -20.99 5.12 9.13
C ASP A 262 -20.94 5.27 7.62
N SER A 263 -19.90 4.70 7.00
CA SER A 263 -19.76 4.70 5.55
C SER A 263 -21.03 4.10 4.98
N LYS A 264 -21.89 4.94 4.37
CA LYS A 264 -23.12 4.46 3.72
C LYS A 264 -22.69 3.32 2.80
N PRO A 265 -23.06 2.06 3.08
CA PRO A 265 -22.38 0.92 2.50
C PRO A 265 -22.39 1.06 0.99
N TRP A 266 -21.23 1.34 0.41
CA TRP A 266 -21.12 1.58 -1.03
C TRP A 266 -21.48 0.30 -1.80
N LEU A 267 -21.25 -0.88 -1.19
CA LEU A 267 -21.75 -2.18 -1.62
C LEU A 267 -23.28 -2.19 -1.71
N MET A 268 -24.01 -1.66 -0.72
CA MET A 268 -25.47 -1.50 -0.83
C MET A 268 -25.85 -0.55 -1.97
N ARG A 269 -25.09 0.51 -2.25
CA ARG A 269 -25.37 1.44 -3.37
C ARG A 269 -25.06 0.86 -4.76
N LEU A 270 -24.06 -0.01 -4.89
CA LEU A 270 -23.71 -0.66 -6.16
C LEU A 270 -24.59 -1.89 -6.46
N PHE A 271 -25.11 -2.56 -5.43
CA PHE A 271 -26.12 -3.61 -5.59
C PHE A 271 -27.57 -3.08 -5.66
N ASN A 272 -27.90 -1.93 -5.06
CA ASN A 272 -29.25 -1.34 -5.13
C ASN A 272 -29.49 -0.34 -6.28
N ARG A 273 -28.54 -0.11 -7.19
CA ARG A 273 -28.77 0.84 -8.30
C ARG A 273 -29.79 0.35 -9.35
N LYS A 274 -30.46 -0.79 -9.13
CA LYS A 274 -31.57 -1.29 -9.97
C LYS A 274 -32.73 -1.97 -9.23
N ALA A 275 -32.79 -1.90 -7.92
CA ALA A 275 -33.95 -2.38 -7.17
C ALA A 275 -34.49 -1.22 -6.34
N ASP A 276 -35.46 -0.53 -6.92
CA ASP A 276 -36.55 0.03 -6.14
C ASP A 276 -37.29 -1.19 -5.55
N ASP A 277 -37.13 -1.45 -4.26
CA ASP A 277 -38.17 -2.04 -3.42
C ASP A 277 -37.67 -2.24 -1.98
N GLN A 278 -38.62 -2.08 -1.06
CA GLN A 278 -38.52 -2.13 0.39
C GLN A 278 -37.71 -3.35 0.87
N VAL A 279 -36.82 -3.13 1.84
CA VAL A 279 -36.18 -4.23 2.57
C VAL A 279 -37.28 -4.94 3.36
N PRO A 280 -37.55 -6.23 3.10
CA PRO A 280 -38.58 -6.96 3.84
C PRO A 280 -38.15 -7.17 5.29
N GLU A 281 -39.00 -6.75 6.23
CA GLU A 281 -38.71 -6.83 7.68
C GLU A 281 -39.15 -8.17 8.29
N THR A 282 -39.93 -8.97 7.56
CA THR A 282 -40.50 -10.22 8.07
C THR A 282 -39.99 -11.46 7.34
N LEU A 283 -39.98 -12.60 8.04
CA LEU A 283 -39.49 -13.88 7.53
C LEU A 283 -40.31 -14.38 6.31
N GLU A 284 -41.63 -14.15 6.32
CA GLU A 284 -42.53 -14.48 5.19
C GLU A 284 -42.21 -13.64 3.94
N GLU A 285 -41.86 -12.37 4.10
CA GLU A 285 -41.47 -11.51 2.99
C GLU A 285 -40.07 -11.89 2.45
N MET A 286 -39.16 -12.36 3.31
CA MET A 286 -37.87 -12.92 2.88
C MET A 286 -38.05 -14.20 2.06
N GLU A 287 -38.97 -15.08 2.45
CA GLU A 287 -39.29 -16.30 1.69
C GLU A 287 -39.94 -15.98 0.34
N ALA A 288 -40.86 -15.02 0.30
CA ALA A 288 -41.48 -14.56 -0.95
C ALA A 288 -40.47 -13.88 -1.89
N TYR A 289 -39.51 -13.12 -1.33
CA TYR A 289 -38.42 -12.51 -2.07
C TYR A 289 -37.46 -13.56 -2.66
N ALA A 290 -37.11 -14.58 -1.88
CA ALA A 290 -36.28 -15.70 -2.33
C ALA A 290 -36.95 -16.49 -3.47
N ALA A 291 -38.26 -16.73 -3.38
CA ALA A 291 -39.03 -17.37 -4.44
C ALA A 291 -39.04 -16.57 -5.75
N ARG A 292 -39.14 -15.23 -5.68
CA ARG A 292 -39.05 -14.35 -6.86
C ARG A 292 -37.67 -14.35 -7.50
N MET A 293 -36.61 -14.36 -6.68
CA MET A 293 -35.22 -14.43 -7.16
C MET A 293 -34.89 -15.79 -7.83
N GLY A 294 -35.46 -16.89 -7.32
CA GLY A 294 -35.37 -18.21 -7.95
C GLY A 294 -36.01 -18.26 -9.34
N ALA A 295 -37.18 -17.64 -9.51
CA ALA A 295 -37.89 -17.58 -10.78
C ALA A 295 -37.22 -16.66 -11.82
N ALA A 296 -36.54 -15.58 -11.38
CA ALA A 296 -35.81 -14.68 -12.27
C ALA A 296 -34.56 -15.33 -12.89
N LYS A 297 -33.90 -16.25 -12.15
CA LYS A 297 -32.72 -16.98 -12.63
C LYS A 297 -33.04 -17.94 -13.79
N ALA A 298 -34.25 -18.49 -13.83
CA ALA A 298 -34.70 -19.39 -14.89
C ALA A 298 -34.93 -18.67 -16.24
N LYS A 299 -35.19 -17.35 -16.23
CA LYS A 299 -35.44 -16.56 -17.46
C LYS A 299 -34.19 -15.94 -18.08
N GLN A 300 -33.04 -15.97 -17.39
CA GLN A 300 -31.81 -15.30 -17.84
C GLN A 300 -30.79 -16.23 -18.53
N SER A 301 -31.03 -17.55 -18.57
CA SER A 301 -30.11 -18.51 -19.21
C SER A 301 -30.26 -18.63 -20.75
N SER A 302 -31.14 -17.85 -21.39
CA SER A 302 -31.26 -17.82 -22.86
C SER A 302 -30.32 -16.82 -23.56
N ARG A 303 -29.41 -16.16 -22.84
CA ARG A 303 -28.43 -15.25 -23.44
C ARG A 303 -27.27 -16.03 -24.08
N ARG A 304 -27.30 -16.07 -25.43
CA ARG A 304 -26.20 -16.29 -26.38
C ARG A 304 -25.05 -17.17 -25.86
N ARG A 305 -25.10 -18.46 -26.25
CA ARG A 305 -23.93 -19.35 -26.24
C ARG A 305 -22.75 -18.64 -26.91
N ASP A 306 -21.67 -18.50 -26.16
CA ASP A 306 -20.39 -18.01 -26.66
C ASP A 306 -19.61 -19.21 -27.21
N PRO A 307 -19.45 -19.34 -28.55
CA PRO A 307 -18.83 -20.52 -29.16
C PRO A 307 -17.40 -20.76 -28.67
N LYS A 308 -16.69 -19.72 -28.22
CA LYS A 308 -15.33 -19.86 -27.68
C LYS A 308 -15.29 -20.59 -26.34
N ARG A 309 -16.36 -20.51 -25.54
CA ARG A 309 -16.46 -21.25 -24.28
C ARG A 309 -16.77 -22.72 -24.50
N ASP A 310 -17.51 -23.04 -25.56
CA ASP A 310 -17.80 -24.42 -25.92
C ASP A 310 -16.54 -25.09 -26.51
N GLU A 311 -15.73 -24.37 -27.31
CA GLU A 311 -14.41 -24.83 -27.78
C GLU A 311 -13.42 -25.09 -26.63
N LEU A 312 -13.32 -24.17 -25.66
CA LEU A 312 -12.45 -24.36 -24.49
C LEU A 312 -12.87 -25.53 -23.62
N ARG A 313 -14.17 -25.80 -23.51
CA ARG A 313 -14.67 -26.98 -22.77
C ARG A 313 -14.35 -28.27 -23.50
N ALA A 314 -14.49 -28.30 -24.83
CA ALA A 314 -14.13 -29.47 -25.63
C ALA A 314 -12.63 -29.79 -25.49
N LEU A 315 -11.75 -28.78 -25.55
CA LEU A 315 -10.31 -28.98 -25.36
C LEU A 315 -9.93 -29.48 -23.97
N VAL A 316 -10.67 -29.06 -22.94
CA VAL A 316 -10.46 -29.53 -21.55
C VAL A 316 -10.95 -30.96 -21.37
N GLU A 317 -12.09 -31.32 -21.95
CA GLU A 317 -12.59 -32.70 -21.92
C GLU A 317 -11.68 -33.66 -22.70
N GLU A 318 -11.14 -33.22 -23.84
CA GLU A 318 -10.17 -34.00 -24.63
C GLU A 318 -8.86 -34.22 -23.84
N ALA A 319 -8.31 -33.18 -23.20
CA ALA A 319 -7.12 -33.30 -22.37
C ALA A 319 -7.30 -34.23 -21.15
N LEU A 320 -8.49 -34.22 -20.54
CA LEU A 320 -8.81 -35.08 -19.40
C LEU A 320 -9.06 -36.55 -19.81
N ALA A 321 -9.43 -36.79 -21.07
CA ALA A 321 -9.61 -38.14 -21.60
C ALA A 321 -8.29 -38.79 -22.02
N GLU A 322 -7.25 -38.02 -22.31
CA GLU A 322 -5.92 -38.53 -22.67
C GLU A 322 -5.02 -38.88 -21.45
N GLU A 323 -5.37 -38.40 -20.26
CA GLU A 323 -4.62 -38.66 -19.02
C GLU A 323 -5.15 -39.86 -18.18
N GLY A 324 -6.16 -40.58 -18.64
CA GLY A 324 -6.76 -41.75 -17.97
C GLY A 324 -6.65 -43.05 -18.76
#